data_AF-A0A3P7NN04-F1
#
_entry.id   AF-A0A3P7NN04-F1
#
_cell.length_a   1.000
_cell.length_b   1.000
_cell.length_c   1.000
_cell.angle_alpha   90.00
_cell.angle_beta   90.00
_cell.angle_gamma   90.00
#
_symmetry.space_group_name_H-M   'P 1'
#
loop_
_entity.id
_entity.type
_entity.pdbx_description
1 polymer ?
#
loop_
_entity_poly.entity_id
_entity_poly.type
_entity_poly.pdbx_seq_one_letter_code
_entity_poly.pdbx_strand_id
1 'polypeptide(L)'
;MLGRWRVLTRPAFLPHRRCLHSPACDVDCLADANFVSSMRRNIKERCVAVNLDEMVSVSNRVDPAMHTLSTFALLKFKNIKERCAAADIDEMLLLYDRYRGGDHSLLPRLRELCLSLPNFSHPNSPVGDPSKTRLLRLNGSPKPTAFPPKDAVTLLSNEILPDPRKRRRLRGLGLLRCHDMVPGCGHRSYNFYGSLALLETALVTFALDRITGAGMQQLSVPDILPASAIESCGFPTTGERTQIFIIDDGATGSKRFCLSGTAEMAIATFCAGRTFSPKSPAEYFCAASRCYRHEVSNQESLLYRTHQFTKARTTFHSFPQL
;
A
#
# COMPACT_ATOMS: atom_id res chain seq x y z
N MET A 1 -2.87 -28.60 35.24
CA MET A 1 -4.31 -28.64 35.57
C MET A 1 -4.88 -27.24 35.44
N LEU A 2 -5.90 -27.10 34.61
CA LEU A 2 -6.43 -25.86 34.06
C LEU A 2 -7.01 -24.91 35.11
N GLY A 3 -6.53 -23.65 35.10
CA GLY A 3 -7.11 -22.53 35.85
C GLY A 3 -8.37 -22.01 35.14
N ARG A 4 -9.49 -22.10 35.85
CA ARG A 4 -10.86 -21.74 35.44
C ARG A 4 -10.98 -20.25 35.07
N TRP A 5 -11.44 -19.96 33.85
CA TRP A 5 -12.05 -18.68 33.51
C TRP A 5 -13.56 -18.78 33.70
N ARG A 6 -14.12 -17.94 34.59
CA ARG A 6 -15.57 -17.82 34.80
C ARG A 6 -16.19 -17.06 33.64
N VAL A 7 -17.09 -17.74 32.94
CA VAL A 7 -18.02 -17.15 31.98
C VAL A 7 -19.11 -16.40 32.77
N LEU A 8 -19.24 -15.09 32.56
CA LEU A 8 -20.44 -14.35 32.93
C LEU A 8 -21.33 -14.25 31.69
N THR A 9 -22.36 -15.07 31.68
CA THR A 9 -23.47 -15.02 30.72
C THR A 9 -24.43 -13.89 31.06
N ARG A 10 -24.84 -13.12 30.06
CA ARG A 10 -26.13 -12.38 30.02
C ARG A 10 -26.66 -12.36 28.57
N PRO A 11 -28.00 -12.24 28.40
CA PRO A 11 -28.78 -13.16 27.59
C PRO A 11 -28.97 -12.73 26.13
N ALA A 12 -29.27 -13.73 25.30
CA ALA A 12 -29.75 -13.58 23.94
C ALA A 12 -31.14 -12.91 23.89
N PHE A 13 -31.33 -11.93 23.00
CA PHE A 13 -32.39 -11.87 21.98
C PHE A 13 -32.41 -10.47 21.32
N LEU A 14 -32.08 -10.41 20.02
CA LEU A 14 -32.86 -9.78 18.95
C LEU A 14 -32.14 -10.04 17.60
N PRO A 15 -32.88 -10.28 16.50
CA PRO A 15 -32.38 -10.93 15.31
C PRO A 15 -31.58 -9.97 14.41
N HIS A 16 -30.59 -10.54 13.72
CA HIS A 16 -29.89 -10.03 12.53
C HIS A 16 -30.39 -8.68 11.98
N ARG A 17 -29.87 -7.57 12.51
CA ARG A 17 -29.75 -6.33 11.73
C ARG A 17 -28.44 -6.37 10.97
N ARG A 18 -28.54 -6.20 9.65
CA ARG A 18 -27.47 -6.14 8.67
C ARG A 18 -26.20 -5.53 9.28
N CYS A 19 -25.14 -6.34 9.38
CA CYS A 19 -23.78 -5.87 9.59
C CYS A 19 -23.39 -5.03 8.37
N LEU A 20 -23.83 -3.77 8.36
CA LEU A 20 -23.22 -2.72 7.57
C LEU A 20 -21.76 -2.67 8.03
N HIS A 21 -20.90 -2.97 7.07
CA HIS A 21 -19.46 -2.79 7.12
C HIS A 21 -19.08 -1.51 7.88
N SER A 22 -17.90 -1.56 8.54
CA SER A 22 -17.16 -0.45 9.18
C SER A 22 -17.63 0.94 8.73
N PRO A 23 -17.89 1.90 9.65
CA PRO A 23 -18.36 3.23 9.28
C PRO A 23 -17.53 3.73 8.10
N ALA A 24 -18.26 4.07 7.02
CA ALA A 24 -17.70 4.52 5.75
C ALA A 24 -16.53 5.45 6.04
N CYS A 25 -15.37 5.27 5.38
CA CYS A 25 -14.15 6.05 5.62
C CYS A 25 -14.48 7.49 6.03
N ASP A 26 -14.47 7.75 7.34
CA ASP A 26 -14.84 9.06 7.88
C ASP A 26 -13.73 10.00 7.43
N VAL A 27 -14.08 10.91 6.55
CA VAL A 27 -13.16 11.96 6.09
C VAL A 27 -13.06 13.06 7.17
N ASP A 28 -13.41 12.77 8.43
CA ASP A 28 -13.78 13.71 9.49
C ASP A 28 -12.62 14.52 10.13
N CYS A 29 -11.44 14.56 9.53
CA CYS A 29 -10.29 15.34 10.04
C CYS A 29 -10.39 16.86 9.77
N LEU A 30 -11.57 17.38 9.43
CA LEU A 30 -11.69 18.53 8.54
C LEU A 30 -12.41 19.76 9.15
N ALA A 31 -12.36 19.91 10.47
CA ALA A 31 -12.87 21.07 11.21
C ALA A 31 -11.79 21.99 11.81
N ASP A 32 -10.49 21.70 11.63
CA ASP A 32 -9.40 22.46 12.26
C ASP A 32 -8.91 23.61 11.36
N ALA A 33 -9.11 24.86 11.80
CA ALA A 33 -8.65 26.07 11.10
C ALA A 33 -7.12 26.14 10.92
N ASN A 34 -6.36 25.43 11.76
CA ASN A 34 -4.90 25.31 11.64
C ASN A 34 -4.49 24.44 10.44
N PHE A 35 -5.33 23.46 10.06
CA PHE A 35 -5.11 22.57 8.92
C PHE A 35 -5.20 23.35 7.59
N VAL A 36 -6.20 24.23 7.46
CA VAL A 36 -6.44 25.06 6.26
C VAL A 36 -5.30 26.06 6.04
N SER A 37 -4.77 26.66 7.11
CA SER A 37 -3.69 27.65 7.03
C SER A 37 -2.32 27.03 6.73
N SER A 38 -2.01 25.84 7.26
CA SER A 38 -0.82 25.07 6.85
C SER A 38 -0.89 24.60 5.39
N MET A 39 -2.09 24.27 4.89
CA MET A 39 -2.28 23.92 3.48
C MET A 39 -2.11 25.10 2.52
N ARG A 40 -2.58 26.31 2.89
CA ARG A 40 -2.33 27.54 2.09
C ARG A 40 -0.83 27.85 1.95
N ARG A 41 -0.04 27.58 2.99
CA ARG A 41 1.43 27.74 2.97
C ARG A 41 2.10 26.76 2.01
N ASN A 42 1.69 25.49 2.02
CA ASN A 42 2.16 24.43 1.10
C ASN A 42 1.88 24.79 -0.39
N ILE A 43 0.75 25.47 -0.64
CA ILE A 43 0.39 25.98 -1.97
C ILE A 43 1.23 27.20 -2.39
N LYS A 44 1.71 28.03 -1.47
CA LYS A 44 2.52 29.20 -1.81
C LYS A 44 3.98 28.82 -2.13
N GLU A 45 4.53 27.82 -1.44
CA GLU A 45 5.95 27.44 -1.52
C GLU A 45 6.33 26.64 -2.78
N ARG A 46 5.38 25.99 -3.46
CA ARG A 46 5.67 25.18 -4.67
C ARG A 46 5.25 25.81 -6.01
N CYS A 47 5.34 27.12 -6.16
CA CYS A 47 5.21 27.87 -7.43
C CYS A 47 4.16 27.36 -8.45
N VAL A 48 2.88 27.36 -8.09
CA VAL A 48 1.79 27.21 -9.08
C VAL A 48 0.88 28.41 -8.96
N ALA A 49 0.66 29.11 -10.08
CA ALA A 49 -0.30 30.18 -10.17
C ALA A 49 -1.72 29.60 -10.00
N VAL A 50 -2.32 29.85 -8.84
CA VAL A 50 -3.74 29.57 -8.59
C VAL A 50 -4.34 30.86 -8.03
N ASN A 51 -5.44 31.30 -8.62
CA ASN A 51 -6.15 32.50 -8.19
C ASN A 51 -6.89 32.22 -6.87
N LEU A 52 -6.27 32.59 -5.75
CA LEU A 52 -6.73 32.27 -4.39
C LEU A 52 -8.00 33.02 -3.98
N ASP A 53 -8.28 34.18 -4.59
CA ASP A 53 -9.35 35.09 -4.14
C ASP A 53 -10.76 34.58 -4.50
N GLU A 54 -10.89 33.85 -5.62
CA GLU A 54 -12.15 33.23 -6.03
C GLU A 54 -12.50 32.03 -5.14
N MET A 55 -11.49 31.31 -4.64
CA MET A 55 -11.62 30.10 -3.82
C MET A 55 -12.03 30.39 -2.36
N VAL A 56 -11.64 31.54 -1.81
CA VAL A 56 -12.03 31.95 -0.44
C VAL A 56 -13.50 32.35 -0.37
N SER A 57 -14.06 32.88 -1.46
CA SER A 57 -15.47 33.29 -1.52
C SER A 57 -16.46 32.10 -1.36
N VAL A 58 -16.05 30.90 -1.79
CA VAL A 58 -16.83 29.66 -1.71
C VAL A 58 -16.82 29.08 -0.29
N SER A 59 -15.71 29.24 0.45
CA SER A 59 -15.55 28.76 1.83
C SER A 59 -16.51 29.43 2.82
N ASN A 60 -16.84 30.71 2.59
CA ASN A 60 -17.63 31.52 3.52
C ASN A 60 -19.16 31.29 3.42
N ARG A 61 -19.63 30.33 2.62
CA ARG A 61 -21.06 30.02 2.40
C ARG A 61 -21.44 28.56 2.73
N VAL A 62 -20.66 27.87 3.56
CA VAL A 62 -20.77 26.42 3.78
C VAL A 62 -21.30 26.11 5.19
N ASP A 63 -22.22 25.15 5.27
CA ASP A 63 -22.73 24.54 6.50
C ASP A 63 -21.58 23.84 7.28
N PRO A 64 -21.46 24.00 8.62
CA PRO A 64 -20.34 23.48 9.41
C PRO A 64 -20.04 21.98 9.25
N ALA A 65 -21.02 21.13 8.91
CA ALA A 65 -20.78 19.70 8.67
C ALA A 65 -20.09 19.39 7.33
N MET A 66 -19.97 20.36 6.41
CA MET A 66 -19.60 20.15 5.01
C MET A 66 -18.46 21.06 4.51
N HIS A 67 -17.95 21.98 5.35
CA HIS A 67 -16.76 22.82 5.07
C HIS A 67 -15.50 21.97 4.72
N THR A 68 -15.55 20.74 5.22
CA THR A 68 -14.64 19.64 5.09
C THR A 68 -14.37 19.23 3.63
N LEU A 69 -15.38 18.90 2.85
CA LEU A 69 -15.20 18.31 1.51
C LEU A 69 -14.78 19.33 0.45
N SER A 70 -15.31 20.56 0.52
CA SER A 70 -15.00 21.64 -0.44
C SER A 70 -13.55 22.11 -0.33
N THR A 71 -13.07 22.33 0.89
CA THR A 71 -11.69 22.75 1.14
C THR A 71 -10.71 21.62 0.78
N PHE A 72 -11.09 20.37 1.02
CA PHE A 72 -10.27 19.19 0.73
C PHE A 72 -10.11 18.92 -0.77
N ALA A 73 -11.20 18.98 -1.54
CA ALA A 73 -11.16 18.86 -3.00
C ALA A 73 -10.22 19.92 -3.58
N LEU A 74 -10.43 21.20 -3.20
CA LEU A 74 -9.69 22.39 -3.65
C LEU A 74 -8.18 22.38 -3.33
N LEU A 75 -7.76 21.73 -2.26
CA LEU A 75 -6.34 21.68 -1.84
C LEU A 75 -5.58 20.49 -2.44
N LYS A 76 -6.28 19.45 -2.89
CA LYS A 76 -5.67 18.34 -3.64
C LYS A 76 -5.35 18.69 -5.09
N PHE A 77 -5.93 19.73 -5.69
CA PHE A 77 -5.66 20.15 -7.08
C PHE A 77 -4.18 20.32 -7.39
N LYS A 78 -3.44 20.98 -6.49
CA LYS A 78 -2.01 21.24 -6.69
C LYS A 78 -1.19 19.96 -6.58
N ASN A 79 -1.51 19.12 -5.61
CA ASN A 79 -0.82 17.86 -5.35
C ASN A 79 -1.13 16.78 -6.42
N ILE A 80 -2.30 16.84 -7.07
CA ILE A 80 -2.68 15.99 -8.20
C ILE A 80 -1.90 16.39 -9.46
N LYS A 81 -1.81 17.69 -9.76
CA LYS A 81 -0.98 18.21 -10.86
C LYS A 81 0.50 17.84 -10.69
N GLU A 82 1.04 17.94 -9.47
CA GLU A 82 2.42 17.54 -9.15
C GLU A 82 2.67 16.01 -9.27
N ARG A 83 1.62 15.19 -9.19
CA ARG A 83 1.72 13.71 -9.23
C ARG A 83 1.29 13.07 -10.55
N CYS A 84 0.92 13.85 -11.57
CA CYS A 84 0.42 13.34 -12.85
C CYS A 84 -0.71 12.30 -12.69
N ALA A 85 -1.56 12.43 -11.66
CA ALA A 85 -2.65 11.49 -11.45
C ALA A 85 -3.81 11.79 -12.42
N ALA A 86 -4.32 10.75 -13.09
CA ALA A 86 -5.41 10.83 -14.07
C ALA A 86 -6.80 10.97 -13.43
N ALA A 87 -6.91 11.73 -12.34
CA ALA A 87 -8.20 12.00 -11.70
C ALA A 87 -8.92 13.12 -12.48
N ASP A 88 -10.17 12.87 -12.91
CA ASP A 88 -11.01 13.87 -13.55
C ASP A 88 -11.61 14.80 -12.49
N ILE A 89 -10.91 15.92 -12.26
CA ILE A 89 -11.28 16.85 -11.21
C ILE A 89 -12.47 17.72 -11.61
N ASP A 90 -12.61 17.99 -12.92
CA ASP A 90 -13.72 18.78 -13.43
C ASP A 90 -15.04 18.02 -13.26
N GLU A 91 -15.05 16.71 -13.54
CA GLU A 91 -16.18 15.82 -13.22
C GLU A 91 -16.50 15.87 -11.72
N MET A 92 -15.49 15.78 -10.85
CA MET A 92 -15.68 15.81 -9.39
C MET A 92 -16.33 17.10 -8.91
N LEU A 93 -15.87 18.27 -9.38
CA LEU A 93 -16.45 19.56 -9.01
C LEU A 93 -17.90 19.70 -9.49
N LEU A 94 -18.17 19.33 -10.75
CA LEU A 94 -19.51 19.35 -11.33
C LEU A 94 -20.49 18.43 -10.59
N LEU A 95 -20.05 17.24 -10.20
CA LEU A 95 -20.84 16.31 -9.40
C LEU A 95 -21.10 16.86 -7.99
N TYR A 96 -20.11 17.51 -7.39
CA TYR A 96 -20.24 18.10 -6.08
C TYR A 96 -21.25 19.25 -6.06
N ASP A 97 -21.22 20.15 -7.05
CA ASP A 97 -22.17 21.26 -7.15
C ASP A 97 -23.61 20.78 -7.33
N ARG A 98 -23.82 19.72 -8.14
CA ARG A 98 -25.14 19.08 -8.27
C ARG A 98 -25.59 18.38 -7.00
N TYR A 99 -24.68 17.70 -6.30
CA TYR A 99 -24.96 17.11 -5.00
C TYR A 99 -25.37 18.17 -3.98
N ARG A 100 -24.70 19.33 -3.96
CA ARG A 100 -25.05 20.49 -3.13
C ARG A 100 -26.41 21.09 -3.51
N GLY A 101 -26.78 21.01 -4.79
CA GLY A 101 -28.10 21.39 -5.30
C GLY A 101 -29.25 20.46 -4.87
N GLY A 102 -28.97 19.37 -4.14
CA GLY A 102 -29.97 18.45 -3.60
C GLY A 102 -29.97 17.06 -4.25
N ASP A 103 -29.14 16.81 -5.26
CA ASP A 103 -29.06 15.49 -5.89
C ASP A 103 -28.14 14.54 -5.12
N HIS A 104 -28.68 13.97 -4.04
CA HIS A 104 -27.95 13.04 -3.18
C HIS A 104 -27.65 11.69 -3.85
N SER A 105 -28.24 11.39 -5.01
CA SER A 105 -27.98 10.15 -5.76
C SER A 105 -26.53 10.06 -6.26
N LEU A 106 -25.84 11.20 -6.34
CA LEU A 106 -24.46 11.33 -6.83
C LEU A 106 -23.40 10.95 -5.78
N LEU A 107 -23.78 10.76 -4.52
CA LEU A 107 -22.85 10.47 -3.42
C LEU A 107 -21.94 9.25 -3.66
N PRO A 108 -22.41 8.12 -4.21
CA PRO A 108 -21.55 6.96 -4.50
C PRO A 108 -20.44 7.30 -5.49
N ARG A 109 -20.78 8.01 -6.58
CA ARG A 109 -19.82 8.42 -7.61
C ARG A 109 -18.82 9.44 -7.07
N LEU A 110 -19.30 10.40 -6.27
CA LEU A 110 -18.44 11.39 -5.63
C LEU A 110 -17.44 10.72 -4.67
N ARG A 111 -17.89 9.71 -3.89
CA ARG A 111 -17.00 8.93 -3.01
C ARG A 111 -15.95 8.16 -3.80
N GLU A 112 -16.33 7.51 -4.89
CA GLU A 112 -15.40 6.80 -5.78
C GLU A 112 -14.29 7.73 -6.29
N LEU A 113 -14.68 8.91 -6.80
CA LEU A 113 -13.73 9.93 -7.25
C LEU A 113 -12.84 10.42 -6.09
N CYS A 114 -13.40 10.66 -4.90
CA CYS A 114 -12.63 11.08 -3.72
C CYS A 114 -11.60 10.04 -3.27
N LEU A 115 -11.94 8.74 -3.33
CA LEU A 115 -11.05 7.65 -2.99
C LEU A 115 -9.92 7.46 -4.01
N SER A 116 -10.10 7.91 -5.25
CA SER A 116 -9.03 7.92 -6.26
C SER A 116 -7.95 8.97 -5.99
N LEU A 117 -8.21 9.94 -5.12
CA LEU A 117 -7.31 11.06 -4.90
C LEU A 117 -6.10 10.67 -4.03
N PRO A 118 -4.85 10.96 -4.46
CA PRO A 118 -3.67 10.61 -3.70
C PRO A 118 -3.56 11.39 -2.37
N ASN A 119 -2.74 10.89 -1.44
CA ASN A 119 -2.45 11.58 -0.18
C ASN A 119 -1.61 12.86 -0.40
N PHE A 120 -1.54 13.78 0.58
CA PHE A 120 -0.65 14.95 0.53
C PHE A 120 0.83 14.57 0.39
N SER A 121 1.62 15.46 -0.23
CA SER A 121 3.07 15.35 -0.29
C SER A 121 3.70 16.23 0.79
N HIS A 122 4.62 15.68 1.59
CA HIS A 122 5.36 16.44 2.60
C HIS A 122 6.13 17.62 1.94
N PRO A 123 6.20 18.83 2.54
CA PRO A 123 6.88 19.99 1.95
C PRO A 123 8.28 19.70 1.42
N ASN A 124 9.06 18.92 2.16
CA ASN A 124 10.43 18.55 1.79
C ASN A 124 10.55 17.43 0.73
N SER A 125 9.44 16.88 0.23
CA SER A 125 9.49 15.89 -0.85
C SER A 125 9.96 16.56 -2.15
N PRO A 126 10.97 16.00 -2.86
CA PRO A 126 11.41 16.56 -4.14
C PRO A 126 10.27 16.53 -5.16
N VAL A 127 10.15 17.59 -5.94
CA VAL A 127 9.13 17.74 -6.99
C VAL A 127 9.70 17.33 -8.34
N GLY A 128 8.95 16.52 -9.07
CA GLY A 128 9.28 16.08 -10.43
C GLY A 128 9.40 14.55 -10.55
N ASP A 129 9.88 14.10 -11.69
CA ASP A 129 10.07 12.68 -12.01
C ASP A 129 11.22 12.05 -11.19
N PRO A 130 11.41 10.71 -11.24
CA PRO A 130 12.46 10.03 -10.47
C PRO A 130 13.87 10.59 -10.63
N SER A 131 14.19 11.30 -11.72
CA SER A 131 15.49 11.99 -11.91
C SER A 131 15.74 13.11 -10.88
N LYS A 132 14.69 13.64 -10.25
CA LYS A 132 14.77 14.68 -9.21
C LYS A 132 14.97 14.12 -7.80
N THR A 133 15.13 12.80 -7.67
CA THR A 133 15.38 12.14 -6.37
C THR A 133 16.67 12.67 -5.75
N ARG A 134 16.60 13.08 -4.48
CA ARG A 134 17.75 13.58 -3.72
C ARG A 134 18.46 12.43 -2.98
N LEU A 135 19.75 12.23 -3.25
CA LEU A 135 20.59 11.35 -2.45
C LEU A 135 20.85 11.98 -1.08
N LEU A 136 20.36 11.35 -0.01
CA LEU A 136 20.56 11.83 1.37
C LEU A 136 21.85 11.31 2.00
N ARG A 137 22.13 10.02 1.79
CA ARG A 137 23.30 9.35 2.37
C ARG A 137 23.70 8.16 1.50
N LEU A 138 25.01 8.03 1.27
CA LEU A 138 25.63 6.83 0.73
C LEU A 138 26.35 6.13 1.89
N ASN A 139 26.19 4.82 2.03
CA ASN A 139 26.91 4.04 3.05
C ASN A 139 27.70 2.91 2.39
N GLY A 140 28.99 2.86 2.68
CA GLY A 140 29.93 1.94 2.03
C GLY A 140 30.33 2.38 0.61
N SER A 141 31.06 1.51 -0.06
CA SER A 141 31.51 1.68 -1.45
C SER A 141 31.37 0.37 -2.22
N PRO A 142 31.25 0.41 -3.56
CA PRO A 142 31.30 -0.79 -4.37
C PRO A 142 32.56 -1.58 -4.08
N LYS A 143 32.42 -2.89 -3.85
CA LYS A 143 33.59 -3.76 -3.61
C LYS A 143 34.36 -3.94 -4.91
N PRO A 144 35.69 -3.68 -4.95
CA PRO A 144 36.48 -3.99 -6.12
C PRO A 144 36.46 -5.50 -6.37
N THR A 145 36.22 -5.90 -7.60
CA THR A 145 36.26 -7.30 -8.02
C THR A 145 37.40 -7.50 -9.01
N ALA A 146 38.18 -8.56 -8.82
CA ALA A 146 39.25 -8.94 -9.76
C ALA A 146 38.71 -9.49 -11.09
N PHE A 147 37.40 -9.67 -11.19
CA PHE A 147 36.68 -10.21 -12.33
C PHE A 147 35.35 -9.46 -12.53
N PRO A 148 34.79 -9.47 -13.75
CA PRO A 148 33.47 -8.89 -14.00
C PRO A 148 32.40 -9.55 -13.11
N PRO A 149 31.56 -8.76 -12.42
CA PRO A 149 30.49 -9.31 -11.59
C PRO A 149 29.48 -10.07 -12.46
N LYS A 150 29.04 -11.23 -11.97
CA LYS A 150 27.97 -12.01 -12.59
C LYS A 150 26.64 -11.61 -12.00
N ASP A 151 25.58 -11.59 -12.82
CA ASP A 151 24.22 -11.44 -12.32
C ASP A 151 23.80 -12.66 -11.46
N ALA A 152 22.76 -12.48 -10.65
CA ALA A 152 22.31 -13.50 -9.70
C ALA A 152 21.86 -14.80 -10.38
N VAL A 153 21.23 -14.74 -11.56
CA VAL A 153 20.76 -15.94 -12.27
C VAL A 153 21.96 -16.72 -12.81
N THR A 154 22.92 -16.04 -13.45
CA THR A 154 24.16 -16.63 -13.95
C THR A 154 25.01 -17.22 -12.82
N LEU A 155 25.01 -16.59 -11.64
CA LEU A 155 25.77 -17.07 -10.48
C LEU A 155 25.12 -18.29 -9.83
N LEU A 156 23.79 -18.32 -9.72
CA LEU A 156 23.07 -19.29 -8.88
C LEU A 156 22.49 -20.46 -9.67
N SER A 157 22.16 -20.31 -10.95
CA SER A 157 21.53 -21.35 -11.76
C SER A 157 22.55 -22.21 -12.52
N ASN A 158 22.21 -23.49 -12.71
CA ASN A 158 22.91 -24.45 -13.58
C ASN A 158 22.03 -24.96 -14.73
N GLU A 159 20.92 -24.27 -14.96
CA GLU A 159 19.93 -24.63 -15.97
C GLU A 159 20.43 -24.35 -17.39
N ILE A 160 19.83 -25.05 -18.35
CA ILE A 160 20.05 -24.81 -19.77
C ILE A 160 19.12 -23.68 -20.18
N LEU A 161 19.67 -22.61 -20.73
CA LEU A 161 18.85 -21.52 -21.24
C LEU A 161 18.07 -21.99 -22.48
N PRO A 162 16.78 -21.63 -22.61
CA PRO A 162 15.92 -22.09 -23.70
C PRO A 162 16.26 -21.48 -25.08
N ASP A 163 17.30 -20.65 -25.20
CA ASP A 163 17.72 -20.05 -26.46
C ASP A 163 18.16 -21.15 -27.47
N PRO A 164 17.39 -21.37 -28.56
CA PRO A 164 17.70 -22.41 -29.55
C PRO A 164 19.02 -22.16 -30.28
N ARG A 165 19.45 -20.90 -30.38
CA ARG A 165 20.68 -20.50 -31.09
C ARG A 165 21.92 -20.57 -30.20
N LYS A 166 21.74 -20.61 -28.88
CA LYS A 166 22.81 -20.61 -27.87
C LYS A 166 22.42 -21.50 -26.69
N ARG A 167 22.20 -22.80 -26.94
CA ARG A 167 22.02 -23.81 -25.88
C ARG A 167 23.25 -23.83 -24.96
N ARG A 168 23.25 -22.94 -24.00
CA ARG A 168 24.32 -22.75 -23.03
C ARG A 168 23.78 -23.17 -21.67
N ARG A 169 24.37 -24.24 -21.13
CA ARG A 169 24.19 -24.58 -19.73
C ARG A 169 24.91 -23.54 -18.88
N LEU A 170 24.19 -22.93 -17.95
CA LEU A 170 24.82 -22.09 -16.93
C LEU A 170 25.72 -22.97 -16.05
N ARG A 171 26.83 -22.39 -15.58
CA ARG A 171 27.81 -23.05 -14.70
C ARG A 171 27.89 -22.31 -13.37
N GLY A 172 26.74 -21.95 -12.82
CA GLY A 172 26.58 -21.37 -11.50
C GLY A 172 26.62 -22.44 -10.40
N LEU A 173 26.06 -22.09 -9.24
CA LEU A 173 26.06 -22.95 -8.06
C LEU A 173 24.97 -24.04 -8.10
N GLY A 174 23.98 -23.93 -8.98
CA GLY A 174 22.87 -24.88 -9.06
C GLY A 174 21.91 -24.82 -7.88
N LEU A 175 21.80 -23.64 -7.26
CA LEU A 175 20.96 -23.37 -6.09
C LEU A 175 19.66 -22.64 -6.46
N LEU A 176 19.50 -22.23 -7.72
CA LEU A 176 18.33 -21.55 -8.25
C LEU A 176 17.78 -22.33 -9.45
N ARG A 177 16.47 -22.61 -9.42
CA ARG A 177 15.70 -23.04 -10.60
C ARG A 177 14.70 -21.95 -10.96
N CYS A 178 14.73 -21.52 -12.21
CA CYS A 178 13.87 -20.48 -12.73
C CYS A 178 13.48 -20.63 -14.21
N HIS A 179 14.01 -21.64 -14.89
CA HIS A 179 13.64 -21.96 -16.27
C HIS A 179 12.62 -23.11 -16.29
N ASP A 180 11.76 -23.12 -17.33
CA ASP A 180 10.69 -24.10 -17.53
C ASP A 180 9.78 -24.28 -16.30
N MET A 181 9.51 -23.19 -15.59
CA MET A 181 8.61 -23.15 -14.44
C MET A 181 7.12 -23.09 -14.83
N VAL A 182 6.82 -22.85 -16.11
CA VAL A 182 5.45 -22.67 -16.64
C VAL A 182 4.50 -23.82 -16.31
N PRO A 183 4.89 -25.12 -16.43
CA PRO A 183 3.97 -26.22 -16.13
C PRO A 183 3.48 -26.29 -14.68
N GLY A 184 4.18 -25.63 -13.74
CA GLY A 184 3.82 -25.68 -12.32
C GLY A 184 3.47 -24.33 -11.70
N CYS A 185 4.27 -23.29 -11.97
CA CYS A 185 4.23 -22.04 -11.22
C CYS A 185 4.13 -20.79 -12.11
N GLY A 186 4.07 -20.96 -13.44
CA GLY A 186 4.05 -19.84 -14.38
C GLY A 186 5.39 -19.12 -14.55
N HIS A 187 5.37 -18.06 -15.36
CA HIS A 187 6.53 -17.19 -15.55
C HIS A 187 6.88 -16.44 -14.25
N ARG A 188 8.12 -15.96 -14.16
CA ARG A 188 8.65 -15.19 -13.02
C ARG A 188 8.65 -15.89 -11.65
N SER A 189 8.36 -17.18 -11.62
CA SER A 189 8.49 -18.04 -10.45
C SER A 189 9.91 -18.60 -10.33
N TYR A 190 10.31 -18.92 -9.11
CA TYR A 190 11.63 -19.46 -8.82
C TYR A 190 11.57 -20.44 -7.66
N ASN A 191 12.58 -21.32 -7.60
CA ASN A 191 12.83 -22.17 -6.44
C ASN A 191 14.28 -22.01 -5.99
N PHE A 192 14.47 -21.81 -4.70
CA PHE A 192 15.78 -21.90 -4.06
C PHE A 192 16.03 -23.31 -3.54
N TYR A 193 17.26 -23.78 -3.66
CA TYR A 193 17.71 -25.09 -3.17
C TYR A 193 18.81 -24.94 -2.13
N GLY A 194 18.85 -25.91 -1.20
CA GLY A 194 19.95 -26.07 -0.25
C GLY A 194 20.29 -24.79 0.49
N SER A 195 21.56 -24.38 0.42
CA SER A 195 22.08 -23.22 1.14
C SER A 195 21.41 -21.90 0.75
N LEU A 196 20.86 -21.76 -0.46
CA LEU A 196 20.15 -20.54 -0.85
C LEU A 196 18.77 -20.44 -0.20
N ALA A 197 18.07 -21.55 -0.01
CA ALA A 197 16.80 -21.58 0.74
C ALA A 197 17.02 -21.32 2.23
N LEU A 198 18.10 -21.87 2.79
CA LEU A 198 18.53 -21.58 4.16
C LEU A 198 18.92 -20.10 4.31
N LEU A 199 19.57 -19.52 3.32
CA LEU A 199 19.92 -18.10 3.32
C LEU A 199 18.68 -17.20 3.34
N GLU A 200 17.64 -17.51 2.56
CA GLU A 200 16.36 -16.77 2.62
C GLU A 200 15.81 -16.77 4.06
N THR A 201 15.74 -17.96 4.67
CA THR A 201 15.25 -18.13 6.04
C THR A 201 16.11 -17.33 7.03
N ALA A 202 17.44 -17.46 6.96
CA ALA A 202 18.37 -16.77 7.84
C ALA A 202 18.29 -15.24 7.71
N LEU A 203 18.11 -14.70 6.51
CA LEU A 203 17.94 -13.27 6.28
C LEU A 203 16.65 -12.73 6.90
N VAL A 204 15.55 -13.48 6.77
CA VAL A 204 14.26 -13.12 7.40
C VAL A 204 14.38 -13.13 8.92
N THR A 205 14.95 -14.19 9.49
CA THR A 205 15.18 -14.29 10.95
C THR A 205 16.07 -13.16 11.44
N PHE A 206 17.22 -12.93 10.79
CA PHE A 206 18.12 -11.85 11.14
C PHE A 206 17.43 -10.47 11.14
N ALA A 207 16.62 -10.19 10.13
CA ALA A 207 15.87 -8.94 10.06
C ALA A 207 14.87 -8.81 11.21
N LEU A 208 14.09 -9.86 11.49
CA LEU A 208 13.11 -9.87 12.58
C LEU A 208 13.76 -9.73 13.95
N ASP A 209 14.87 -10.42 14.22
CA ASP A 209 15.62 -10.32 15.47
C ASP A 209 16.11 -8.88 15.72
N ARG A 210 16.61 -8.22 14.66
CA ARG A 210 17.03 -6.81 14.75
C ARG A 210 15.86 -5.87 15.00
N ILE A 211 14.73 -6.10 14.35
CA ILE A 211 13.53 -5.26 14.46
C ILE A 211 12.87 -5.41 15.84
N THR A 212 12.74 -6.65 16.32
CA THR A 212 12.19 -6.94 17.65
C THR A 212 13.12 -6.51 18.76
N GLY A 213 14.44 -6.67 18.59
CA GLY A 213 15.45 -6.11 19.49
C GLY A 213 15.42 -4.58 19.59
N ALA A 214 14.85 -3.89 18.59
CA ALA A 214 14.58 -2.45 18.64
C ALA A 214 13.25 -2.08 19.32
N GLY A 215 12.51 -3.07 19.86
CA GLY A 215 11.27 -2.86 20.62
C GLY A 215 9.98 -2.95 19.81
N MET A 216 10.03 -3.35 18.53
CA MET A 216 8.82 -3.54 17.73
C MET A 216 8.15 -4.88 18.04
N GLN A 217 6.82 -4.88 18.13
CA GLN A 217 6.05 -6.09 18.38
C GLN A 217 5.86 -6.90 17.10
N GLN A 218 6.32 -8.15 17.11
CA GLN A 218 6.13 -9.06 15.99
C GLN A 218 4.71 -9.62 15.94
N LEU A 219 4.12 -9.61 14.75
CA LEU A 219 2.83 -10.22 14.43
C LEU A 219 3.03 -11.34 13.40
N SER A 220 2.20 -12.37 13.51
CA SER A 220 1.91 -13.29 12.42
C SER A 220 0.59 -12.85 11.79
N VAL A 221 0.56 -12.68 10.47
CA VAL A 221 -0.56 -12.04 9.77
C VAL A 221 -1.07 -12.90 8.60
N PRO A 222 -2.37 -12.83 8.26
CA PRO A 222 -2.90 -13.53 7.10
C PRO A 222 -2.46 -12.86 5.78
N ASP A 223 -2.16 -13.68 4.77
CA ASP A 223 -1.84 -13.21 3.41
C ASP A 223 -3.09 -13.13 2.52
N ILE A 224 -4.19 -13.76 2.91
CA ILE A 224 -5.49 -13.70 2.22
C ILE A 224 -6.35 -12.65 2.91
N LEU A 225 -6.67 -11.58 2.19
CA LEU A 225 -7.41 -10.43 2.73
C LEU A 225 -8.66 -10.15 1.88
N PRO A 226 -9.73 -9.61 2.47
CA PRO A 226 -10.86 -9.14 1.68
C PRO A 226 -10.42 -7.96 0.80
N ALA A 227 -10.96 -7.87 -0.42
CA ALA A 227 -10.61 -6.82 -1.38
C ALA A 227 -10.72 -5.41 -0.78
N SER A 228 -11.77 -5.15 0.00
CA SER A 228 -12.00 -3.87 0.67
C SER A 228 -10.86 -3.45 1.60
N ALA A 229 -10.17 -4.40 2.25
CA ALA A 229 -9.03 -4.10 3.13
C ALA A 229 -7.80 -3.67 2.32
N ILE A 230 -7.56 -4.30 1.18
CA ILE A 230 -6.48 -3.94 0.25
C ILE A 230 -6.76 -2.55 -0.36
N GLU A 231 -8.00 -2.28 -0.76
CA GLU A 231 -8.44 -0.99 -1.29
C GLU A 231 -8.32 0.13 -0.25
N SER A 232 -8.64 -0.15 1.02
CA SER A 232 -8.45 0.80 2.12
C SER A 232 -6.98 1.16 2.35
N CYS A 233 -6.04 0.31 1.91
CA CYS A 233 -4.61 0.60 1.92
C CYS A 233 -4.14 1.37 0.67
N GLY A 234 -5.05 1.76 -0.21
CA GLY A 234 -4.76 2.52 -1.44
C GLY A 234 -4.36 1.66 -2.65
N PHE A 235 -4.64 0.35 -2.62
CA PHE A 235 -4.33 -0.56 -3.71
C PHE A 235 -5.61 -0.99 -4.44
N PRO A 236 -5.80 -0.63 -5.73
CA PRO A 236 -7.00 -1.02 -6.47
C PRO A 236 -7.02 -2.53 -6.70
N THR A 237 -8.18 -3.16 -6.50
CA THR A 237 -8.38 -4.59 -6.78
C THR A 237 -9.14 -4.87 -8.08
N THR A 238 -9.52 -3.80 -8.79
CA THR A 238 -10.21 -3.85 -10.08
C THR A 238 -9.51 -2.97 -11.11
N GLY A 239 -9.72 -3.26 -12.40
CA GLY A 239 -9.14 -2.54 -13.53
C GLY A 239 -8.04 -3.32 -14.26
N GLU A 240 -7.65 -2.82 -15.43
CA GLU A 240 -6.75 -3.55 -16.35
C GLU A 240 -5.30 -3.68 -15.85
N ARG A 241 -4.88 -2.83 -14.89
CA ARG A 241 -3.48 -2.74 -14.41
C ARG A 241 -3.33 -3.08 -12.93
N THR A 242 -4.17 -3.96 -12.40
CA THR A 242 -4.05 -4.38 -10.99
C THR A 242 -2.79 -5.21 -10.77
N GLN A 243 -2.13 -4.97 -9.64
CA GLN A 243 -0.99 -5.78 -9.18
C GLN A 243 -1.42 -6.87 -8.19
N ILE A 244 -2.73 -7.08 -8.02
CA ILE A 244 -3.32 -7.92 -6.97
C ILE A 244 -3.82 -9.22 -7.59
N PHE A 245 -3.45 -10.35 -7.00
CA PHE A 245 -4.05 -11.64 -7.34
C PHE A 245 -5.39 -11.78 -6.62
N ILE A 246 -6.44 -12.11 -7.37
CA ILE A 246 -7.79 -12.36 -6.86
C ILE A 246 -7.98 -13.86 -6.72
N ILE A 247 -8.58 -14.29 -5.61
CA ILE A 247 -8.98 -15.68 -5.39
C ILE A 247 -10.38 -15.83 -5.95
N ASP A 248 -10.53 -16.72 -6.93
CA ASP A 248 -11.84 -17.12 -7.45
C ASP A 248 -12.42 -18.19 -6.51
N ASP A 249 -13.51 -17.86 -5.84
CA ASP A 249 -14.24 -18.77 -4.94
C ASP A 249 -15.52 -19.34 -5.57
N GLY A 250 -15.79 -19.02 -6.85
CA GLY A 250 -16.97 -19.48 -7.61
C GLY A 250 -18.32 -19.06 -7.03
N ALA A 251 -18.36 -18.33 -5.92
CA ALA A 251 -19.56 -17.98 -5.20
C ALA A 251 -20.04 -16.59 -5.65
N THR A 252 -20.97 -16.57 -6.60
CA THR A 252 -21.61 -15.35 -7.08
C THR A 252 -22.27 -14.60 -5.92
N GLY A 253 -21.78 -13.40 -5.61
CA GLY A 253 -22.29 -12.53 -4.54
C GLY A 253 -21.54 -12.58 -3.20
N SER A 254 -20.47 -13.39 -3.09
CA SER A 254 -19.60 -13.44 -1.91
C SER A 254 -18.58 -12.30 -1.85
N LYS A 255 -18.03 -12.04 -0.66
CA LYS A 255 -16.91 -11.11 -0.47
C LYS A 255 -15.70 -11.62 -1.24
N ARG A 256 -15.17 -10.79 -2.14
CA ARG A 256 -13.94 -11.10 -2.89
C ARG A 256 -12.73 -11.12 -1.95
N PHE A 257 -11.92 -12.17 -2.06
CA PHE A 257 -10.64 -12.29 -1.37
C PHE A 257 -9.48 -12.17 -2.36
N CYS A 258 -8.37 -11.64 -1.86
CA CYS A 258 -7.18 -11.31 -2.64
C CYS A 258 -5.92 -11.69 -1.85
N LEU A 259 -4.83 -11.95 -2.57
CA LEU A 259 -3.51 -12.14 -1.95
C LEU A 259 -2.85 -10.78 -1.69
N SER A 260 -2.24 -10.64 -0.50
CA SER A 260 -1.58 -9.41 -0.10
C SER A 260 -0.23 -9.21 -0.82
N GLY A 261 0.05 -7.98 -1.24
CA GLY A 261 1.35 -7.61 -1.80
C GLY A 261 2.40 -7.20 -0.75
N THR A 262 2.00 -7.20 0.53
CA THR A 262 2.79 -6.79 1.70
C THR A 262 2.03 -7.06 3.00
N ALA A 263 2.75 -7.53 4.04
CA ALA A 263 2.21 -7.67 5.41
C ALA A 263 1.59 -6.37 5.97
N GLU A 264 1.99 -5.20 5.47
CA GLU A 264 1.42 -3.89 5.83
C GLU A 264 -0.11 -3.86 5.71
N MET A 265 -0.69 -4.49 4.68
CA MET A 265 -2.14 -4.52 4.47
C MET A 265 -2.86 -5.28 5.58
N ALA A 266 -2.27 -6.40 6.02
CA ALA A 266 -2.83 -7.22 7.08
C ALA A 266 -2.65 -6.56 8.46
N ILE A 267 -1.52 -5.91 8.70
CA ILE A 267 -1.29 -5.12 9.92
C ILE A 267 -2.27 -3.93 9.99
N ALA A 268 -2.50 -3.23 8.87
CA ALA A 268 -3.49 -2.17 8.81
C ALA A 268 -4.89 -2.67 9.17
N THR A 269 -5.26 -3.86 8.67
CA THR A 269 -6.53 -4.52 9.01
C THR A 269 -6.60 -4.92 10.48
N PHE A 270 -5.49 -5.41 11.06
CA PHE A 270 -5.39 -5.73 12.50
C PHE A 270 -5.61 -4.49 13.39
N CYS A 271 -5.17 -3.32 12.92
CA CYS A 271 -5.35 -2.04 13.61
C CYS A 271 -6.69 -1.35 13.27
N ALA A 272 -7.44 -1.84 12.28
CA ALA A 272 -8.67 -1.21 11.82
C ALA A 272 -9.73 -1.17 12.93
N GLY A 273 -10.43 -0.03 13.05
CA GLY A 273 -11.45 0.19 14.07
C GLY A 273 -10.92 0.51 15.47
N ARG A 274 -9.59 0.57 15.67
CA ARG A 274 -9.00 1.04 16.93
C ARG A 274 -9.00 2.56 17.00
N THR A 275 -9.19 3.10 18.19
CA THR A 275 -9.09 4.53 18.47
C THR A 275 -7.81 4.81 19.24
N PHE A 276 -6.97 5.70 18.71
CA PHE A 276 -5.78 6.19 19.39
C PHE A 276 -6.08 7.54 20.02
N SER A 277 -5.73 7.71 21.30
CA SER A 277 -5.87 8.98 22.02
C SER A 277 -4.53 9.73 22.04
N PRO A 278 -4.50 11.04 22.35
CA PRO A 278 -3.24 11.79 22.52
C PRO A 278 -2.29 11.19 23.57
N LYS A 279 -2.84 10.42 24.52
CA LYS A 279 -2.09 9.73 25.59
C LYS A 279 -1.69 8.30 25.21
N SER A 280 -2.21 7.78 24.09
CA SER A 280 -1.87 6.43 23.63
C SER A 280 -0.41 6.41 23.15
N PRO A 281 0.40 5.44 23.58
CA PRO A 281 1.74 5.30 23.04
C PRO A 281 1.67 4.97 21.54
N ALA A 282 2.72 5.34 20.81
CA ALA A 282 2.88 4.86 19.44
C ALA A 282 3.09 3.33 19.47
N GLU A 283 2.33 2.62 18.65
CA GLU A 283 2.46 1.18 18.48
C GLU A 283 3.35 0.90 17.27
N TYR A 284 4.32 0.02 17.45
CA TYR A 284 5.29 -0.35 16.42
C TYR A 284 5.17 -1.84 16.15
N PHE A 285 4.79 -2.21 14.94
CA PHE A 285 4.60 -3.61 14.56
C PHE A 285 5.58 -4.04 13.49
N CYS A 286 5.91 -5.33 13.50
CA CYS A 286 6.60 -5.96 12.40
C CYS A 286 5.99 -7.32 12.06
N ALA A 287 6.12 -7.75 10.81
CA ALA A 287 5.72 -9.08 10.38
C ALA A 287 6.55 -9.51 9.18
N ALA A 288 6.85 -10.80 9.07
CA ALA A 288 7.31 -11.40 7.84
C ALA A 288 6.14 -12.12 7.16
N SER A 289 5.95 -11.91 5.87
CA SER A 289 4.91 -12.58 5.10
C SER A 289 5.34 -12.83 3.66
N ARG A 290 4.60 -13.70 2.97
CA ARG A 290 4.77 -13.88 1.53
C ARG A 290 3.99 -12.78 0.82
N CYS A 291 4.67 -12.08 -0.08
CA CYS A 291 4.13 -10.98 -0.84
C CYS A 291 3.84 -11.44 -2.25
N TYR A 292 2.62 -11.21 -2.73
CA TYR A 292 2.16 -11.60 -4.06
C TYR A 292 1.88 -10.37 -4.91
N ARG A 293 2.54 -10.26 -6.07
CA ARG A 293 2.38 -9.13 -6.99
C ARG A 293 2.23 -9.57 -8.43
N HIS A 294 1.16 -9.16 -9.07
CA HIS A 294 0.97 -9.38 -10.49
C HIS A 294 1.85 -8.40 -11.28
N GLU A 295 3.03 -8.86 -11.68
CA GLU A 295 4.10 -8.06 -12.27
C GLU A 295 4.18 -8.27 -13.79
N VAL A 296 3.74 -7.27 -14.56
CA VAL A 296 3.50 -7.39 -16.02
C VAL A 296 4.76 -7.14 -16.88
N SER A 297 5.84 -6.57 -16.32
CA SER A 297 7.00 -6.13 -17.13
C SER A 297 8.10 -7.19 -17.31
N ASN A 298 8.30 -7.69 -18.53
CA ASN A 298 9.33 -8.68 -18.87
C ASN A 298 10.77 -8.12 -18.97
N GLN A 299 10.99 -6.83 -18.70
CA GLN A 299 12.28 -6.18 -18.96
C GLN A 299 13.30 -6.28 -17.81
N GLU A 300 12.87 -6.69 -16.63
CA GLU A 300 13.72 -6.73 -15.44
C GLU A 300 14.16 -8.16 -15.09
N SER A 301 15.30 -8.27 -14.39
CA SER A 301 15.79 -9.59 -13.97
C SER A 301 14.83 -10.28 -12.99
N LEU A 302 14.81 -11.61 -13.03
CA LEU A 302 13.85 -12.44 -12.30
C LEU A 302 13.78 -12.14 -10.81
N LEU A 303 14.92 -12.17 -10.11
CA LEU A 303 14.96 -11.96 -8.65
C LEU A 303 14.79 -10.49 -8.27
N TYR A 304 14.82 -9.57 -9.25
CA TYR A 304 14.53 -8.16 -9.03
C TYR A 304 13.03 -7.88 -9.08
N ARG A 305 12.29 -8.55 -9.99
CA ARG A 305 10.84 -8.48 -10.06
C ARG A 305 10.24 -9.87 -10.33
N THR A 306 9.53 -10.37 -9.33
CA THR A 306 8.93 -11.71 -9.26
C THR A 306 7.49 -11.62 -8.75
N HIS A 307 6.69 -12.65 -9.00
CA HIS A 307 5.31 -12.71 -8.51
C HIS A 307 5.20 -12.97 -7.02
N GLN A 308 6.20 -13.64 -6.43
CA GLN A 308 6.16 -14.06 -5.04
C GLN A 308 7.52 -13.87 -4.39
N PHE A 309 7.56 -13.25 -3.22
CA PHE A 309 8.79 -13.09 -2.43
C PHE A 309 8.48 -12.96 -0.95
N THR A 310 9.46 -13.20 -0.08
CA THR A 310 9.31 -13.01 1.37
C THR A 310 9.79 -11.62 1.78
N LYS A 311 9.04 -10.94 2.65
CA LYS A 311 9.44 -9.62 3.14
C LYS A 311 9.15 -9.46 4.63
N ALA A 312 10.16 -9.10 5.40
CA ALA A 312 9.99 -8.52 6.72
C ALA A 312 9.58 -7.05 6.57
N ARG A 313 8.43 -6.66 7.14
CA ARG A 313 7.87 -5.32 7.06
C ARG A 313 7.65 -4.75 8.45
N THR A 314 7.91 -3.45 8.59
CA THR A 314 7.62 -2.64 9.76
C THR A 314 6.48 -1.66 9.47
N THR A 315 5.64 -1.40 10.46
CA THR A 315 4.62 -0.35 10.46
C THR A 315 4.58 0.32 11.83
N PHE A 316 4.07 1.55 11.88
CA PHE A 316 3.83 2.25 13.13
C PHE A 316 2.48 2.95 13.07
N HIS A 317 1.81 3.02 14.22
CA HIS A 317 0.53 3.70 14.41
C HIS A 317 0.65 4.61 15.62
N SER A 318 0.43 5.90 15.43
CA SER A 318 0.57 6.89 16.49
C SER A 318 -0.51 7.95 16.37
N PHE A 319 -0.82 8.59 17.49
CA PHE A 319 -1.57 9.84 17.46
C PHE A 319 -0.76 10.89 16.68
N PRO A 320 -1.37 11.67 15.77
CA PRO A 320 -0.66 12.71 15.05
C PRO A 320 -0.13 13.77 16.03
N GLN A 321 1.18 14.00 15.99
CA GLN A 321 1.78 15.15 16.68
C GLN A 321 1.64 16.36 15.75
N LEU A 322 0.83 17.33 16.18
CA LEU A 322 0.63 18.61 15.48
C LEU A 322 1.93 19.42 15.44
#